data_AF-A0A0J6JRA9-F1
#
_entry.id   AF-A0A0J6JRA9-F1
#
_cell.length_a   1.000
_cell.length_b   1.000
_cell.length_c   1.000
_cell.angle_alpha   90.00
_cell.angle_beta   90.00
_cell.angle_gamma   90.00
#
_symmetry.space_group_name_H-M   'P 1'
#
loop_
_entity.id
_entity.type
_entity.pdbx_description
1 polymer ?
#
loop_
_entity_poly.entity_id
_entity_poly.type
_entity_poly.pdbx_seq_one_letter_code
_entity_poly.pdbx_strand_id
1 'polypeptide(L)'
;MTISRRGFIAGLAITGAAAPAAFYAHRALTQADEPVTPGEATVELADTAGQQLADQLRGRWRIKFNGREAGLEGLPADDLELWLDIAPRGRGVRGYLDTAAVLQGETAPHYRILGDLVAPDAKRMHWRLTRSDTLNGQPDYEFSFSLDEVWGTYGNAGSGTLSGRVQRLDRPLGLPEQDNRFVALKHTFPEARERIALEAPLLAWLVAPEHRLFHQLWHASRDTWHELSEDKRNALRGIGWQPGQRGKERDARGPRKDRNGSGVDFFFMHRHMLRTARSLQDLPAWASFPLPQPELERDRAGFGRYFDNHDGSALPPTWLAEGDEAYTQWLSDIKQPETFHANFEVWESRYRDPRYLSTLTLGQFGSEVELGLHDWLHMRWASVPRDPSNGAPVPMARDPADFAARWFVPENDFLGDPFSSHVNPVFWSFHGWIDDRLEDWFRAHERFHPGELQRQEVNGVPWFAPGRWVEVDDPWLGPTTHGCSTVPGLAAGKTVEMDPETMKLALRITFGEESTLTHLLRRVPRRPWYARHLSLKA
;
A
#
# COMPACT_ATOMS: atom_id res chain seq x y z
N MET A 1 11.44 -62.22 0.83
CA MET A 1 10.16 -62.34 1.56
C MET A 1 9.02 -62.06 0.59
N THR A 2 8.29 -63.10 0.19
CA THR A 2 7.12 -62.99 -0.69
C THR A 2 5.87 -62.79 0.14
N ILE A 3 5.39 -61.54 0.22
CA ILE A 3 4.10 -61.24 0.86
C ILE A 3 2.99 -61.74 -0.07
N SER A 4 2.17 -62.68 0.40
CA SER A 4 1.08 -63.23 -0.41
C SER A 4 0.01 -62.15 -0.65
N ARG A 5 -0.55 -62.12 -1.86
CA ARG A 5 -1.66 -61.21 -2.24
C ARG A 5 -2.83 -61.26 -1.24
N ARG A 6 -3.06 -62.42 -0.61
CA ARG A 6 -4.09 -62.59 0.43
C ARG A 6 -3.72 -61.92 1.76
N GLY A 7 -2.44 -61.94 2.16
CA GLY A 7 -1.96 -61.24 3.36
C GLY A 7 -1.99 -59.71 3.22
N PHE A 8 -1.71 -59.19 2.02
CA PHE A 8 -1.82 -57.76 1.74
C PHE A 8 -3.27 -57.25 1.72
N ILE A 9 -4.19 -58.02 1.12
CA ILE A 9 -5.63 -57.68 1.10
C ILE A 9 -6.26 -57.81 2.50
N ALA A 10 -5.88 -58.83 3.29
CA ALA A 10 -6.32 -58.97 4.67
C ALA A 10 -5.76 -57.84 5.56
N GLY A 11 -4.51 -57.43 5.36
CA GLY A 11 -3.91 -56.26 6.01
C GLY A 11 -4.65 -54.96 5.68
N LEU A 12 -4.98 -54.72 4.41
CA LEU A 12 -5.78 -53.57 3.97
C LEU A 12 -7.22 -53.58 4.53
N ALA A 13 -7.85 -54.75 4.62
CA ALA A 13 -9.20 -54.87 5.18
C ALA A 13 -9.22 -54.65 6.70
N ILE A 14 -8.22 -55.17 7.43
CA ILE A 14 -8.10 -54.97 8.88
C ILE A 14 -7.73 -53.51 9.19
N THR A 15 -6.81 -52.90 8.44
CA THR A 15 -6.43 -51.49 8.65
C THR A 15 -7.56 -50.53 8.21
N GLY A 16 -8.29 -50.88 7.14
CA GLY A 16 -9.43 -50.14 6.61
C GLY A 16 -10.69 -50.21 7.48
N ALA A 17 -10.87 -51.24 8.30
CA ALA A 17 -11.96 -51.34 9.28
C ALA A 17 -11.54 -50.87 10.69
N ALA A 18 -10.29 -51.11 11.10
CA ALA A 18 -9.80 -50.76 12.42
C ALA A 18 -9.54 -49.25 12.58
N ALA A 19 -9.09 -48.54 11.55
CA ALA A 19 -8.85 -47.10 11.65
C ALA A 19 -10.17 -46.30 11.79
N PRO A 20 -11.24 -46.56 11.01
CA PRO A 20 -12.54 -45.94 11.25
C PRO A 20 -13.15 -46.36 12.60
N ALA A 21 -13.01 -47.63 13.00
CA ALA A 21 -13.51 -48.09 14.29
C ALA A 21 -12.76 -47.46 15.47
N ALA A 22 -11.45 -47.29 15.39
CA ALA A 22 -10.63 -46.61 16.40
C ALA A 22 -10.92 -45.11 16.43
N PHE A 23 -11.12 -44.47 15.27
CA PHE A 23 -11.54 -43.06 15.19
C PHE A 23 -12.96 -42.86 15.76
N TYR A 24 -13.89 -43.77 15.46
CA TYR A 24 -15.25 -43.73 15.98
C TYR A 24 -15.29 -44.02 17.48
N ALA A 25 -14.52 -45.01 17.96
CA ALA A 25 -14.39 -45.32 19.38
C ALA A 25 -13.71 -44.16 20.13
N HIS A 26 -12.66 -43.56 19.56
CA HIS A 26 -12.01 -42.38 20.16
C HIS A 26 -13.00 -41.21 20.23
N ARG A 27 -13.71 -40.91 19.13
CA ARG A 27 -14.73 -39.85 19.09
C ARG A 27 -15.88 -40.10 20.06
N ALA A 28 -16.32 -41.35 20.22
CA ALA A 28 -17.34 -41.74 21.19
C ALA A 28 -16.83 -41.68 22.64
N LEU A 29 -15.54 -41.94 22.88
CA LEU A 29 -14.90 -41.86 24.20
C LEU A 29 -14.51 -40.43 24.60
N THR A 30 -14.30 -39.52 23.64
CA THR A 30 -13.97 -38.11 23.88
C THR A 30 -15.15 -37.16 23.71
N GLN A 31 -16.29 -37.64 23.22
CA GLN A 31 -17.53 -36.87 23.25
C GLN A 31 -17.96 -36.71 24.70
N ALA A 32 -18.07 -35.46 25.17
CA ALA A 32 -18.81 -35.19 26.39
C ALA A 32 -20.23 -35.74 26.20
N ASP A 33 -20.74 -36.51 27.18
CA ASP A 33 -22.06 -37.16 27.13
C ASP A 33 -23.19 -36.17 26.79
N GLU A 34 -22.99 -34.89 27.12
CA GLU A 34 -23.85 -33.78 26.74
C GLU A 34 -23.00 -32.58 26.27
N PRO A 35 -22.82 -32.36 24.95
CA PRO A 35 -22.13 -31.17 24.46
C PRO A 35 -22.96 -29.93 24.82
N VAL A 36 -22.41 -29.09 25.68
CA VAL A 36 -23.03 -27.82 26.07
C VAL A 36 -22.80 -26.82 24.94
N THR A 37 -23.88 -26.21 24.44
CA THR A 37 -23.80 -25.11 23.47
C THR A 37 -23.13 -23.88 24.10
N PRO A 38 -22.60 -22.92 23.32
CA PRO A 38 -22.16 -21.65 23.87
C PRO A 38 -23.25 -21.01 24.74
N GLY A 39 -22.87 -20.49 25.92
CA GLY A 39 -23.81 -19.89 26.88
C GLY A 39 -24.37 -18.55 26.38
N GLU A 40 -23.48 -17.65 25.98
CA GLU A 40 -23.81 -16.32 25.45
C GLU A 40 -22.93 -15.99 24.24
N ALA A 41 -23.45 -15.11 23.38
CA ALA A 41 -22.66 -14.56 22.28
C ALA A 41 -21.64 -13.55 22.80
N THR A 42 -20.44 -13.57 22.23
CA THR A 42 -19.41 -12.55 22.46
C THR A 42 -19.14 -11.76 21.18
N VAL A 43 -18.42 -10.65 21.29
CA VAL A 43 -17.99 -9.90 20.11
C VAL A 43 -16.87 -10.68 19.43
N GLU A 44 -17.16 -11.24 18.26
CA GLU A 44 -16.20 -12.04 17.49
C GLU A 44 -15.78 -11.30 16.21
N LEU A 45 -14.64 -10.61 16.30
CA LEU A 45 -14.02 -9.94 15.15
C LEU A 45 -13.10 -10.90 14.39
N ALA A 46 -12.93 -10.67 13.09
CA ALA A 46 -11.95 -11.43 12.30
C ALA A 46 -10.53 -11.25 12.87
N ASP A 47 -9.81 -12.36 12.99
CA ASP A 47 -8.37 -12.38 13.26
C ASP A 47 -7.57 -11.99 12.01
N THR A 48 -6.25 -11.96 12.09
CA THR A 48 -5.39 -11.54 10.96
C THR A 48 -5.60 -12.42 9.72
N ALA A 49 -5.75 -13.73 9.88
CA ALA A 49 -6.00 -14.64 8.76
C ALA A 49 -7.38 -14.40 8.11
N GLY A 50 -8.42 -14.18 8.93
CA GLY A 50 -9.76 -13.82 8.45
C GLY A 50 -9.79 -12.48 7.73
N GLN A 51 -9.05 -11.48 8.20
CA GLN A 51 -8.92 -10.18 7.53
C GLN A 51 -8.21 -10.30 6.17
N GLN A 52 -7.16 -11.12 6.10
CA GLN A 52 -6.46 -11.39 4.84
C GLN A 52 -7.39 -12.07 3.82
N LEU A 53 -8.14 -13.08 4.24
CA LEU A 53 -9.13 -13.73 3.37
C LEU A 53 -10.22 -12.74 2.95
N ALA A 54 -10.68 -11.86 3.85
CA ALA A 54 -11.63 -10.81 3.52
C ALA A 54 -11.08 -9.86 2.45
N ASP A 55 -9.82 -9.41 2.58
CA ASP A 55 -9.16 -8.55 1.58
C ASP A 55 -9.00 -9.24 0.22
N GLN A 56 -8.71 -10.54 0.22
CA GLN A 56 -8.64 -11.36 -1.01
C GLN A 56 -10.00 -11.52 -1.69
N LEU A 57 -11.10 -11.62 -0.93
CA LEU A 57 -12.45 -11.74 -1.47
C LEU A 57 -13.05 -10.39 -1.90
N ARG A 58 -12.76 -9.31 -1.17
CA ARG A 58 -13.34 -7.99 -1.40
C ARG A 58 -13.00 -7.47 -2.80
N GLY A 59 -14.00 -6.96 -3.51
CA GLY A 59 -13.86 -6.30 -4.80
C GLY A 59 -14.76 -6.85 -5.89
N ARG A 60 -14.34 -6.65 -7.13
CA ARG A 60 -15.09 -7.00 -8.34
C ARG A 60 -14.53 -8.25 -8.99
N TRP A 61 -15.42 -9.12 -9.46
CA TRP A 61 -15.09 -10.39 -10.07
C TRP A 61 -15.88 -10.57 -11.36
N ARG A 62 -15.22 -11.00 -12.44
CA ARG A 62 -15.91 -11.45 -13.66
C ARG A 62 -16.25 -12.92 -13.50
N ILE A 63 -17.53 -13.28 -13.55
CA ILE A 63 -17.99 -14.64 -13.36
C ILE A 63 -18.48 -15.27 -14.67
N LYS A 64 -18.17 -16.56 -14.87
CA LYS A 64 -18.67 -17.37 -15.97
C LYS A 64 -19.19 -18.70 -15.46
N PHE A 65 -20.30 -19.16 -16.02
CA PHE A 65 -20.90 -20.44 -15.70
C PHE A 65 -20.56 -21.47 -16.78
N ASN A 66 -20.33 -22.72 -16.36
CA ASN A 66 -19.94 -23.83 -17.22
C ASN A 66 -20.75 -25.09 -16.84
N GLY A 67 -21.08 -25.91 -17.83
CA GLY A 67 -21.81 -27.16 -17.64
C GLY A 67 -23.18 -27.16 -18.32
N ARG A 68 -23.85 -28.31 -18.31
CA ARG A 68 -25.12 -28.52 -19.02
C ARG A 68 -26.29 -27.73 -18.41
N GLU A 69 -26.24 -27.45 -17.12
CA GLU A 69 -27.27 -26.73 -16.37
C GLU A 69 -26.73 -25.37 -15.87
N ALA A 70 -25.72 -24.83 -16.57
CA ALA A 70 -25.00 -23.63 -16.20
C ALA A 70 -25.87 -22.36 -16.22
N GLY A 71 -25.70 -21.52 -15.21
CA GLY A 71 -26.29 -20.19 -15.15
C GLY A 71 -27.24 -19.99 -13.97
N LEU A 72 -27.92 -18.84 -13.99
CA LEU A 72 -28.91 -18.41 -13.01
C LEU A 72 -30.14 -17.90 -13.75
N GLU A 73 -31.32 -18.11 -13.15
CA GLU A 73 -32.57 -17.67 -13.74
C GLU A 73 -32.64 -16.14 -13.90
N GLY A 74 -33.09 -15.66 -15.06
CA GLY A 74 -33.24 -14.22 -15.32
C GLY A 74 -31.93 -13.48 -15.65
N LEU A 75 -30.78 -14.16 -15.63
CA LEU A 75 -29.49 -13.59 -16.03
C LEU A 75 -29.00 -14.14 -17.38
N PRO A 76 -28.25 -13.34 -18.16
CA PRO A 76 -27.60 -13.82 -19.37
C PRO A 76 -26.48 -14.83 -19.07
N ALA A 77 -26.04 -15.56 -20.09
CA ALA A 77 -24.95 -16.54 -19.96
C ALA A 77 -23.56 -15.91 -19.80
N ASP A 78 -23.37 -14.72 -20.36
CA ASP A 78 -22.11 -13.99 -20.40
C ASP A 78 -22.25 -12.58 -19.81
N ASP A 79 -21.12 -11.90 -19.64
CA ASP A 79 -21.01 -10.52 -19.12
C ASP A 79 -21.56 -10.31 -17.70
N LEU A 80 -21.40 -11.34 -16.87
CA LEU A 80 -21.76 -11.29 -15.46
C LEU A 80 -20.57 -10.86 -14.60
N GLU A 81 -20.86 -10.02 -13.63
CA GLU A 81 -19.97 -9.62 -12.56
C GLU A 81 -20.54 -10.02 -11.19
N LEU A 82 -19.62 -10.22 -10.27
CA LEU A 82 -19.83 -10.59 -8.88
C LEU A 82 -19.10 -9.54 -8.03
N TRP A 83 -19.83 -8.76 -7.24
CA TRP A 83 -19.25 -7.73 -6.37
C TRP A 83 -19.39 -8.18 -4.93
N LEU A 84 -18.26 -8.28 -4.21
CA LEU A 84 -18.18 -8.78 -2.85
C LEU A 84 -17.63 -7.71 -1.92
N ASP A 85 -18.31 -7.53 -0.78
CA ASP A 85 -17.87 -6.65 0.28
C ASP A 85 -17.88 -7.36 1.64
N ILE A 86 -16.84 -7.08 2.42
CA ILE A 86 -16.60 -7.62 3.75
C ILE A 86 -16.04 -6.46 4.57
N ALA A 87 -16.65 -6.12 5.70
CA ALA A 87 -16.15 -5.05 6.56
C ALA A 87 -14.71 -5.34 7.04
N PRO A 88 -13.89 -4.32 7.33
CA PRO A 88 -12.48 -4.47 7.73
C PRO A 88 -12.17 -5.60 8.71
N ARG A 89 -12.95 -5.71 9.79
CA ARG A 89 -12.87 -6.79 10.79
C ARG A 89 -14.13 -7.65 10.85
N GLY A 90 -14.93 -7.57 9.80
CA GLY A 90 -16.19 -8.29 9.67
C GLY A 90 -15.97 -9.76 9.31
N ARG A 91 -16.93 -10.59 9.69
CA ARG A 91 -17.00 -12.01 9.31
C ARG A 91 -18.20 -12.30 8.41
N GLY A 92 -19.00 -11.30 8.06
CA GLY A 92 -20.12 -11.43 7.13
C GLY A 92 -19.69 -11.05 5.71
N VAL A 93 -20.11 -11.86 4.74
CA VAL A 93 -19.91 -11.59 3.31
C VAL A 93 -21.22 -11.09 2.72
N ARG A 94 -21.15 -9.93 2.05
CA ARG A 94 -22.28 -9.37 1.31
C ARG A 94 -21.88 -9.09 -0.13
N GLY A 95 -22.86 -9.00 -1.00
CA GLY A 95 -22.55 -8.73 -2.40
C GLY A 95 -23.75 -8.72 -3.32
N TYR A 96 -23.45 -8.57 -4.60
CA TYR A 96 -24.42 -8.62 -5.69
C TYR A 96 -23.86 -9.42 -6.86
N LEU A 97 -24.76 -10.05 -7.63
CA LEU A 97 -24.43 -10.74 -8.87
C LEU A 97 -25.41 -10.32 -9.95
N ASP A 98 -24.88 -9.71 -11.02
CA ASP A 98 -25.64 -9.25 -12.18
C ASP A 98 -24.69 -8.93 -13.34
N THR A 99 -25.23 -8.42 -14.44
CA THR A 99 -24.46 -7.76 -15.49
C THR A 99 -23.73 -6.52 -14.99
N ALA A 100 -22.57 -6.22 -15.59
CA ALA A 100 -21.78 -5.05 -15.23
C ALA A 100 -22.58 -3.74 -15.34
N ALA A 101 -23.43 -3.62 -16.35
CA ALA A 101 -24.31 -2.46 -16.56
C ALA A 101 -25.28 -2.25 -15.40
N VAL A 102 -25.90 -3.31 -14.87
CA VAL A 102 -26.84 -3.19 -13.74
C VAL A 102 -26.09 -2.89 -12.44
N LEU A 103 -24.94 -3.53 -12.20
CA LEU A 103 -24.16 -3.28 -10.98
C LEU A 103 -23.65 -1.83 -10.91
N GLN A 104 -23.29 -1.23 -12.04
CA GLN A 104 -22.88 0.17 -12.13
C GLN A 104 -24.05 1.17 -12.11
N GLY A 105 -25.25 0.71 -12.48
CA GLY A 105 -26.46 1.53 -12.55
C GLY A 105 -27.24 1.63 -11.23
N GLU A 106 -28.35 2.36 -11.28
CA GLU A 106 -29.26 2.54 -10.13
C GLU A 106 -30.26 1.40 -9.97
N THR A 107 -30.49 0.60 -11.02
CA THR A 107 -31.41 -0.53 -11.01
C THR A 107 -31.01 -1.54 -9.93
N ALA A 108 -32.00 -2.09 -9.23
CA ALA A 108 -31.75 -3.14 -8.25
C ALA A 108 -31.14 -4.37 -8.94
N PRO A 109 -29.99 -4.90 -8.48
CA PRO A 109 -29.40 -6.12 -9.03
C PRO A 109 -30.33 -7.30 -8.85
N HIS A 110 -30.30 -8.28 -9.76
CA HIS A 110 -31.15 -9.46 -9.71
C HIS A 110 -30.90 -10.30 -8.45
N TYR A 111 -29.63 -10.49 -8.07
CA TYR A 111 -29.27 -11.31 -6.92
C TYR A 111 -28.43 -10.57 -5.90
N ARG A 112 -28.75 -10.81 -4.62
CA ARG A 112 -27.95 -10.45 -3.45
C ARG A 112 -27.20 -11.66 -2.95
N ILE A 113 -26.00 -11.44 -2.45
CA ILE A 113 -25.15 -12.46 -1.83
C ILE A 113 -25.19 -12.30 -0.32
N LEU A 114 -25.31 -13.44 0.36
CA LEU A 114 -25.17 -13.52 1.81
C LEU A 114 -24.34 -14.76 2.18
N GLY A 115 -23.27 -14.53 2.93
CA GLY A 115 -22.40 -15.58 3.45
C GLY A 115 -21.65 -15.12 4.70
N ASP A 116 -20.73 -15.96 5.17
CA ASP A 116 -19.92 -15.68 6.35
C ASP A 116 -18.54 -16.38 6.26
N LEU A 117 -17.61 -15.88 7.06
CA LEU A 117 -16.25 -16.37 7.24
C LEU A 117 -16.06 -16.84 8.70
N VAL A 118 -17.05 -17.53 9.29
CA VAL A 118 -16.96 -17.98 10.69
C VAL A 118 -15.87 -19.04 10.87
N ALA A 119 -15.76 -19.98 9.93
CA ALA A 119 -14.67 -20.95 9.86
C ALA A 119 -13.98 -20.82 8.49
N PRO A 120 -13.10 -19.80 8.32
CA PRO A 120 -12.54 -19.48 7.02
C PRO A 120 -11.62 -20.62 6.56
N ASP A 121 -12.06 -21.35 5.53
CA ASP A 121 -11.23 -22.30 4.78
C ASP A 121 -11.28 -21.90 3.31
N ALA A 122 -10.18 -21.34 2.80
CA ALA A 122 -10.08 -20.92 1.41
C ALA A 122 -10.35 -22.07 0.41
N LYS A 123 -10.25 -23.34 0.84
CA LYS A 123 -10.58 -24.51 0.01
C LYS A 123 -12.05 -24.89 0.03
N ARG A 124 -12.82 -24.38 0.98
CA ARG A 124 -14.23 -24.73 1.18
C ARG A 124 -15.02 -23.56 1.75
N MET A 125 -15.47 -22.70 0.85
CA MET A 125 -16.37 -21.59 1.17
C MET A 125 -17.75 -21.80 0.58
N HIS A 126 -18.74 -21.15 1.17
CA HIS A 126 -20.09 -21.15 0.67
C HIS A 126 -20.78 -19.81 0.90
N TRP A 127 -21.64 -19.43 -0.03
CA TRP A 127 -22.58 -18.31 0.16
C TRP A 127 -23.90 -18.64 -0.53
N ARG A 128 -24.93 -17.85 -0.23
CA ARG A 128 -26.26 -18.01 -0.82
C ARG A 128 -26.56 -16.81 -1.71
N LEU A 129 -27.33 -17.06 -2.76
CA LEU A 129 -27.98 -16.02 -3.54
C LEU A 129 -29.45 -15.94 -3.18
N THR A 130 -29.93 -14.72 -2.98
CA THR A 130 -31.34 -14.40 -2.79
C THR A 130 -31.74 -13.43 -3.89
N ARG A 131 -32.82 -13.73 -4.61
CA ARG A 131 -33.38 -12.77 -5.57
C ARG A 131 -33.81 -11.49 -4.86
N SER A 132 -33.45 -10.33 -5.42
CA SER A 132 -33.74 -9.03 -4.79
C SER A 132 -35.23 -8.69 -4.72
N ASP A 133 -36.08 -9.33 -5.53
CA ASP A 133 -37.53 -9.15 -5.55
C ASP A 133 -38.29 -10.06 -4.56
N THR A 134 -37.59 -10.97 -3.87
CA THR A 134 -38.23 -11.89 -2.91
C THR A 134 -38.60 -11.18 -1.60
N LEU A 135 -39.88 -11.25 -1.24
CA LEU A 135 -40.42 -10.61 -0.02
C LEU A 135 -39.97 -11.30 1.28
N ASN A 136 -39.64 -12.59 1.23
CA ASN A 136 -39.30 -13.41 2.39
C ASN A 136 -37.79 -13.61 2.59
N GLY A 137 -36.96 -13.12 1.67
CA GLY A 137 -35.51 -13.26 1.70
C GLY A 137 -35.01 -14.71 1.62
N GLN A 138 -35.82 -15.65 1.12
CA GLN A 138 -35.40 -17.04 0.99
C GLN A 138 -34.30 -17.16 -0.08
N PRO A 139 -33.22 -17.90 0.20
CA PRO A 139 -32.16 -18.11 -0.78
C PRO A 139 -32.63 -19.09 -1.87
N ASP A 140 -32.31 -18.76 -3.13
CA ASP A 140 -32.64 -19.55 -4.31
C ASP A 140 -31.50 -20.50 -4.68
N TYR A 141 -30.25 -20.06 -4.50
CA TYR A 141 -29.05 -20.80 -4.85
C TYR A 141 -28.04 -20.84 -3.72
N GLU A 142 -27.27 -21.92 -3.67
CA GLU A 142 -26.05 -22.04 -2.87
C GLU A 142 -24.84 -22.18 -3.79
N PHE A 143 -23.79 -21.43 -3.50
CA PHE A 143 -22.49 -21.54 -4.14
C PHE A 143 -21.55 -22.25 -3.17
N SER A 144 -20.79 -23.21 -3.68
CA SER A 144 -19.71 -23.90 -2.96
C SER A 144 -18.44 -23.83 -3.79
N PHE A 145 -17.35 -23.30 -3.23
CA PHE A 145 -16.16 -22.95 -4.02
C PHE A 145 -14.86 -22.91 -3.20
N SER A 146 -13.75 -22.88 -3.93
CA SER A 146 -12.41 -22.57 -3.39
C SER A 146 -11.88 -21.26 -3.98
N LEU A 147 -10.98 -20.61 -3.25
CA LEU A 147 -10.16 -19.50 -3.71
C LEU A 147 -8.75 -20.01 -4.04
N ASP A 148 -8.35 -19.78 -5.29
CA ASP A 148 -7.02 -20.09 -5.81
C ASP A 148 -6.33 -18.78 -6.22
N GLU A 149 -5.04 -18.64 -5.90
CA GLU A 149 -4.26 -17.43 -6.20
C GLU A 149 -2.96 -17.75 -6.92
N VAL A 150 -2.62 -16.95 -7.94
CA VAL A 150 -1.37 -17.10 -8.71
C VAL A 150 -0.14 -16.73 -7.87
N TRP A 151 -0.32 -15.84 -6.88
CA TRP A 151 0.76 -15.32 -6.01
C TRP A 151 0.40 -15.42 -4.52
N GLY A 152 -0.35 -16.44 -4.12
CA GLY A 152 -1.05 -16.44 -2.82
C GLY A 152 -0.20 -16.34 -1.56
N THR A 153 1.13 -16.54 -1.65
CA THR A 153 2.07 -16.23 -0.57
C THR A 153 2.22 -14.74 -0.28
N TYR A 154 1.77 -13.87 -1.19
CA TYR A 154 1.90 -12.42 -1.11
C TYR A 154 0.55 -11.69 -0.90
N GLY A 155 -0.53 -12.44 -0.61
CA GLY A 155 -1.87 -11.90 -0.42
C GLY A 155 -2.47 -11.31 -1.70
N ASN A 156 -3.10 -10.14 -1.61
CA ASN A 156 -3.83 -9.50 -2.72
C ASN A 156 -2.90 -8.85 -3.79
N ALA A 157 -1.65 -9.32 -3.88
CA ALA A 157 -0.64 -8.84 -4.82
C ALA A 157 -0.85 -9.35 -6.27
N GLY A 158 -1.77 -10.30 -6.46
CA GLY A 158 -2.05 -10.99 -7.73
C GLY A 158 -3.52 -11.12 -8.08
N SER A 159 -3.81 -11.83 -9.17
CA SER A 159 -5.17 -12.21 -9.55
C SER A 159 -5.67 -13.40 -8.71
N GLY A 160 -6.86 -13.27 -8.14
CA GLY A 160 -7.58 -14.37 -7.49
C GLY A 160 -8.58 -15.05 -8.43
N THR A 161 -8.80 -16.34 -8.23
CA THR A 161 -9.82 -17.13 -8.93
C THR A 161 -10.71 -17.85 -7.92
N LEU A 162 -12.03 -17.69 -8.05
CA LEU A 162 -13.00 -18.53 -7.35
C LEU A 162 -13.49 -19.59 -8.31
N SER A 163 -13.42 -20.85 -7.92
CA SER A 163 -13.92 -21.95 -8.74
C SER A 163 -14.81 -22.89 -7.93
N GLY A 164 -15.94 -23.28 -8.49
CA GLY A 164 -16.93 -24.00 -7.70
C GLY A 164 -18.16 -24.47 -8.44
N ARG A 165 -19.18 -24.80 -7.65
CA ARG A 165 -20.48 -25.31 -8.08
C ARG A 165 -21.61 -24.44 -7.55
N VAL A 166 -22.72 -24.48 -8.27
CA VAL A 166 -23.96 -23.79 -7.91
C VAL A 166 -25.08 -24.82 -7.82
N GLN A 167 -25.83 -24.77 -6.72
CA GLN A 167 -26.96 -25.66 -6.48
C GLN A 167 -28.22 -24.84 -6.30
N ARG A 168 -29.32 -25.27 -6.91
CA ARG A 168 -30.65 -24.74 -6.62
C ARG A 168 -31.17 -25.32 -5.30
N LEU A 169 -31.61 -24.45 -4.39
CA LEU A 169 -32.07 -24.86 -3.06
C LEU A 169 -33.51 -25.43 -3.06
N ASP A 170 -34.28 -25.18 -4.12
CA ASP A 170 -35.59 -25.82 -4.33
C ASP A 170 -35.50 -27.24 -4.89
N ARG A 171 -34.29 -27.70 -5.26
CA ARG A 171 -34.06 -29.02 -5.82
C ARG A 171 -33.73 -30.05 -4.71
N PRO A 172 -34.43 -31.20 -4.66
CA PRO A 172 -34.12 -32.25 -3.69
C PRO A 172 -32.70 -32.84 -3.87
N LEU A 173 -31.99 -33.01 -2.75
CA LEU A 173 -30.63 -33.59 -2.71
C LEU A 173 -30.56 -35.06 -3.18
N GLY A 174 -31.69 -35.76 -3.23
CA GLY A 174 -31.75 -37.15 -3.72
C GLY A 174 -31.69 -37.27 -5.25
N LEU A 175 -31.79 -36.16 -5.99
CA LEU A 175 -31.65 -36.14 -7.44
C LEU A 175 -30.16 -36.12 -7.84
N PRO A 176 -29.82 -36.53 -9.08
CA PRO A 176 -28.47 -36.37 -9.60
C PRO A 176 -27.99 -34.91 -9.47
N GLU A 177 -26.73 -34.77 -9.07
CA GLU A 177 -26.06 -33.49 -8.91
C GLU A 177 -26.09 -32.70 -10.22
N GLN A 178 -26.37 -31.41 -10.13
CA GLN A 178 -26.45 -30.55 -11.31
C GLN A 178 -25.06 -30.25 -11.88
N ASP A 179 -24.93 -30.27 -13.20
CA ASP A 179 -23.72 -29.77 -13.88
C ASP A 179 -23.83 -28.25 -14.07
N ASN A 180 -23.80 -27.53 -12.95
CA ASN A 180 -23.75 -26.07 -12.89
C ASN A 180 -22.50 -25.65 -12.10
N ARG A 181 -21.45 -25.30 -12.83
CA ARG A 181 -20.15 -24.87 -12.29
C ARG A 181 -19.92 -23.41 -12.61
N PHE A 182 -19.04 -22.77 -11.85
CA PHE A 182 -18.62 -21.41 -12.15
C PHE A 182 -17.12 -21.22 -11.96
N VAL A 183 -16.60 -20.22 -12.65
CA VAL A 183 -15.28 -19.64 -12.41
C VAL A 183 -15.44 -18.13 -12.35
N ALA A 184 -14.96 -17.50 -11.29
CA ALA A 184 -14.91 -16.05 -11.15
C ALA A 184 -13.46 -15.58 -11.06
N LEU A 185 -13.10 -14.59 -11.87
CA LEU A 185 -11.75 -14.02 -11.94
C LEU A 185 -11.79 -12.62 -11.32
N LYS A 186 -10.95 -12.36 -10.32
CA LYS A 186 -10.87 -11.04 -9.68
C LYS A 186 -10.37 -10.01 -10.68
N HIS A 187 -11.03 -8.86 -10.73
CA HIS A 187 -10.49 -7.71 -11.46
C HIS A 187 -9.21 -7.25 -10.76
N THR A 188 -8.13 -7.10 -11.54
CA THR A 188 -6.89 -6.51 -11.04
C THR A 188 -7.17 -5.06 -10.65
N PHE A 189 -6.72 -4.67 -9.45
CA PHE A 189 -6.83 -3.27 -9.02
C PHE A 189 -5.91 -2.41 -9.90
N PRO A 190 -6.44 -1.40 -10.61
CA PRO A 190 -5.65 -0.59 -11.53
C PRO A 190 -4.64 0.29 -10.79
N GLU A 191 -3.42 0.37 -11.30
CA GLU A 191 -2.37 1.18 -10.67
C GLU A 191 -2.55 2.67 -11.01
N ALA A 192 -2.07 3.56 -10.15
CA ALA A 192 -2.33 5.00 -10.31
C ALA A 192 -1.82 5.55 -11.66
N ARG A 193 -0.68 5.05 -12.17
CA ARG A 193 -0.13 5.40 -13.49
C ARG A 193 -1.03 4.99 -14.67
N GLU A 194 -1.94 4.04 -14.47
CA GLU A 194 -2.91 3.61 -15.50
C GLU A 194 -4.17 4.51 -15.52
N ARG A 195 -4.25 5.47 -14.59
CA ARG A 195 -5.40 6.35 -14.38
C ARG A 195 -5.02 7.82 -14.49
N ILE A 196 -3.80 8.16 -14.05
CA ILE A 196 -3.22 9.49 -14.17
C ILE A 196 -1.96 9.36 -15.03
N ALA A 197 -2.06 9.77 -16.30
CA ALA A 197 -0.93 9.75 -17.21
C ALA A 197 0.06 10.88 -16.88
N LEU A 198 1.35 10.55 -16.82
CA LEU A 198 2.42 11.53 -16.82
C LEU A 198 2.90 11.75 -18.25
N GLU A 199 2.95 13.00 -18.70
CA GLU A 199 3.40 13.37 -20.03
C GLU A 199 4.87 12.99 -20.24
N ALA A 200 5.23 12.66 -21.48
CA ALA A 200 6.55 12.15 -21.81
C ALA A 200 7.73 13.03 -21.31
N PRO A 201 7.69 14.38 -21.37
CA PRO A 201 8.77 15.21 -20.84
C PRO A 201 8.92 15.09 -19.32
N LEU A 202 7.80 15.11 -18.58
CA LEU A 202 7.81 14.92 -17.13
C LEU A 202 8.33 13.53 -16.79
N LEU A 203 7.75 12.48 -17.37
CA LEU A 203 8.14 11.11 -17.10
C LEU A 203 9.62 10.86 -17.39
N ALA A 204 10.15 11.37 -18.51
CA ALA A 204 11.56 11.26 -18.88
C ALA A 204 12.49 11.91 -17.85
N TRP A 205 12.11 13.06 -17.30
CA TRP A 205 12.85 13.71 -16.22
C TRP A 205 12.82 12.89 -14.93
N LEU A 206 11.65 12.36 -14.56
CA LEU A 206 11.46 11.59 -13.33
C LEU A 206 12.21 10.26 -13.34
N VAL A 207 12.16 9.52 -14.46
CA VAL A 207 12.80 8.20 -14.55
C VAL A 207 14.31 8.29 -14.82
N ALA A 208 14.83 9.48 -15.10
CA ALA A 208 16.25 9.69 -15.36
C ALA A 208 17.09 9.17 -14.18
N PRO A 209 18.19 8.44 -14.43
CA PRO A 209 19.03 7.91 -13.37
C PRO A 209 19.48 8.96 -12.36
N GLU A 210 19.79 10.16 -12.86
CA GLU A 210 20.18 11.29 -12.04
C GLU A 210 19.09 11.69 -11.03
N HIS A 211 17.83 11.84 -11.48
CA HIS A 211 16.74 12.28 -10.60
C HIS A 211 16.37 11.21 -9.57
N ARG A 212 16.32 9.94 -9.98
CA ARG A 212 16.06 8.81 -9.07
C ARG A 212 17.11 8.70 -7.97
N LEU A 213 18.39 8.78 -8.35
CA LEU A 213 19.51 8.71 -7.41
C LEU A 213 19.58 9.96 -6.53
N PHE A 214 19.32 11.14 -7.07
CA PHE A 214 19.24 12.39 -6.31
C PHE A 214 18.20 12.28 -5.21
N HIS A 215 16.96 11.91 -5.54
CA HIS A 215 15.88 11.84 -4.56
C HIS A 215 16.16 10.79 -3.48
N GLN A 216 16.65 9.61 -3.88
CA GLN A 216 17.06 8.57 -2.92
C GLN A 216 18.17 9.06 -1.99
N LEU A 217 19.23 9.66 -2.53
CA LEU A 217 20.40 10.08 -1.77
C LEU A 217 20.13 11.30 -0.88
N TRP A 218 19.31 12.23 -1.35
CA TRP A 218 18.88 13.38 -0.56
C TRP A 218 18.18 12.93 0.72
N HIS A 219 17.22 12.00 0.61
CA HIS A 219 16.59 11.38 1.78
C HIS A 219 17.59 10.57 2.61
N ALA A 220 18.40 9.73 1.95
CA ALA A 220 19.33 8.84 2.64
C ALA A 220 20.34 9.58 3.51
N SER A 221 20.91 10.67 2.99
CA SER A 221 21.89 11.47 3.70
C SER A 221 21.30 12.09 4.96
N ARG A 222 20.12 12.73 4.86
CA ARG A 222 19.44 13.38 5.99
C ARG A 222 18.98 12.40 7.05
N ASP A 223 18.34 11.30 6.63
CA ASP A 223 17.67 10.37 7.54
C ASP A 223 18.67 9.57 8.36
N THR A 224 19.79 9.17 7.75
CA THR A 224 20.78 8.30 8.40
C THR A 224 21.91 9.05 9.08
N TRP A 225 22.11 10.35 8.81
CA TRP A 225 23.28 11.11 9.28
C TRP A 225 23.60 10.92 10.76
N HIS A 226 22.57 10.93 11.60
CA HIS A 226 22.69 10.79 13.05
C HIS A 226 23.23 9.42 13.51
N GLU A 227 23.08 8.38 12.69
CA GLU A 227 23.55 7.00 12.93
C GLU A 227 24.89 6.71 12.24
N LEU A 228 25.30 7.51 11.25
CA LEU A 228 26.56 7.31 10.53
C LEU A 228 27.76 7.56 11.44
N SER A 229 28.79 6.72 11.31
CA SER A 229 30.10 6.97 11.90
C SER A 229 30.81 8.15 11.24
N GLU A 230 31.80 8.71 11.94
CA GLU A 230 32.50 9.91 11.50
C GLU A 230 33.26 9.68 10.18
N ASP A 231 33.77 8.47 9.93
CA ASP A 231 34.42 8.12 8.67
C ASP A 231 33.46 8.20 7.49
N LYS A 232 32.24 7.67 7.64
CA LYS A 232 31.19 7.78 6.62
C LYS A 232 30.73 9.22 6.42
N ARG A 233 30.57 9.99 7.50
CA ARG A 233 30.24 11.42 7.43
C ARG A 233 31.33 12.19 6.67
N ASN A 234 32.60 11.91 6.96
CA ASN A 234 33.73 12.52 6.25
C ASN A 234 33.80 12.11 4.79
N ALA A 235 33.48 10.86 4.46
CA ALA A 235 33.37 10.42 3.08
C ALA A 235 32.26 11.16 2.32
N LEU A 236 31.06 11.29 2.91
CA LEU A 236 29.95 12.07 2.33
C LEU A 236 30.27 13.56 2.19
N ARG A 237 30.95 14.17 3.17
CA ARG A 237 31.48 15.54 3.08
C ARG A 237 32.50 15.68 1.95
N GLY A 238 33.34 14.66 1.75
CA GLY A 238 34.36 14.63 0.70
C GLY A 238 33.77 14.68 -0.72
N ILE A 239 32.57 14.14 -0.90
CA ILE A 239 31.82 14.15 -2.16
C ILE A 239 30.67 15.18 -2.18
N GLY A 240 30.63 16.11 -1.21
CA GLY A 240 29.65 17.20 -1.16
C GLY A 240 28.20 16.80 -0.89
N TRP A 241 27.97 15.60 -0.33
CA TRP A 241 26.63 15.03 -0.09
C TRP A 241 26.22 15.04 1.39
N GLN A 242 26.91 15.79 2.24
CA GLN A 242 26.48 16.02 3.61
C GLN A 242 25.17 16.83 3.65
N PRO A 243 24.23 16.55 4.58
CA PRO A 243 22.93 17.22 4.62
C PRO A 243 23.06 18.62 5.20
N GLY A 244 22.97 19.65 4.36
CA GLY A 244 23.12 21.05 4.73
C GLY A 244 24.57 21.53 4.77
N GLN A 245 24.82 22.60 5.54
CA GLN A 245 26.13 23.23 5.64
C GLN A 245 27.18 22.30 6.27
N ARG A 246 28.35 22.20 5.64
CA ARG A 246 29.47 21.40 6.15
C ARG A 246 29.89 21.86 7.55
N GLY A 247 30.02 20.90 8.48
CA GLY A 247 30.31 21.13 9.90
C GLY A 247 29.12 21.61 10.73
N LYS A 248 27.96 21.85 10.09
CA LYS A 248 26.68 22.18 10.72
C LYS A 248 25.55 21.42 10.06
N GLU A 249 25.79 20.14 9.78
CA GLU A 249 24.86 19.29 9.08
C GLU A 249 23.53 19.14 9.83
N ARG A 250 22.44 18.99 9.08
CA ARG A 250 21.06 18.97 9.57
C ARG A 250 20.46 17.58 9.37
N ASP A 251 20.68 16.69 10.32
CA ASP A 251 20.05 15.37 10.35
C ASP A 251 18.52 15.47 10.50
N ALA A 252 17.76 14.65 9.79
CA ALA A 252 16.30 14.71 9.80
C ALA A 252 15.65 13.79 10.85
N ARG A 253 16.41 12.87 11.45
CA ARG A 253 15.87 11.85 12.37
C ARG A 253 16.55 11.77 13.72
N GLY A 254 17.60 12.54 13.97
CA GLY A 254 18.28 12.53 15.26
C GLY A 254 17.57 13.35 16.35
N PRO A 255 18.21 13.47 17.53
CA PRO A 255 17.57 14.04 18.72
C PRO A 255 17.14 15.50 18.61
N ARG A 256 17.71 16.26 17.67
CA ARG A 256 17.45 17.69 17.46
C ARG A 256 16.76 18.00 16.12
N LYS A 257 16.20 16.99 15.46
CA LYS A 257 15.52 17.11 14.16
C LYS A 257 14.47 18.22 14.09
N ASP A 258 13.78 18.48 15.20
CA ASP A 258 12.75 19.53 15.31
C ASP A 258 13.31 20.95 15.44
N ARG A 259 14.63 21.13 15.63
CA ARG A 259 15.24 22.43 15.98
C ARG A 259 16.53 22.74 15.22
N ASN A 260 16.94 21.90 14.28
CA ASN A 260 18.17 22.05 13.52
C ASN A 260 17.94 22.62 12.11
N GLY A 261 16.69 22.94 11.74
CA GLY A 261 16.34 23.45 10.41
C GLY A 261 16.10 22.36 9.35
N SER A 262 16.21 21.07 9.69
CA SER A 262 16.00 19.97 8.72
C SER A 262 14.61 19.96 8.09
N GLY A 263 13.56 20.39 8.82
CA GLY A 263 12.21 20.53 8.27
C GLY A 263 12.09 21.64 7.21
N VAL A 264 12.95 22.66 7.26
CA VAL A 264 13.03 23.70 6.22
C VAL A 264 13.56 23.07 4.92
N ASP A 265 14.59 22.23 5.01
CA ASP A 265 15.14 21.49 3.86
C ASP A 265 14.07 20.61 3.21
N PHE A 266 13.27 19.90 4.02
CA PHE A 266 12.17 19.05 3.56
C PHE A 266 11.16 19.82 2.73
N PHE A 267 10.58 20.89 3.28
CA PHE A 267 9.58 21.64 2.54
C PHE A 267 10.15 22.32 1.29
N PHE A 268 11.35 22.89 1.40
CA PHE A 268 11.96 23.62 0.29
C PHE A 268 12.30 22.69 -0.90
N MET A 269 12.89 21.52 -0.63
CA MET A 269 13.23 20.56 -1.68
C MET A 269 11.98 20.10 -2.45
N HIS A 270 10.91 19.74 -1.74
CA HIS A 270 9.66 19.32 -2.37
C HIS A 270 8.96 20.45 -3.11
N ARG A 271 8.95 21.69 -2.58
CA ARG A 271 8.43 22.87 -3.30
C ARG A 271 9.22 23.14 -4.58
N HIS A 272 10.55 23.07 -4.53
CA HIS A 272 11.42 23.21 -5.71
C HIS A 272 11.10 22.13 -6.75
N MET A 273 10.93 20.88 -6.31
CA MET A 273 10.59 19.76 -7.18
C MET A 273 9.20 19.91 -7.81
N LEU A 274 8.18 20.31 -7.03
CA LEU A 274 6.84 20.60 -7.49
C LEU A 274 6.81 21.72 -8.54
N ARG A 275 7.57 22.81 -8.35
CA ARG A 275 7.64 23.90 -9.33
C ARG A 275 8.22 23.42 -10.65
N THR A 276 9.28 22.61 -10.60
CA THR A 276 9.88 22.02 -11.80
C THR A 276 8.89 21.09 -12.50
N ALA A 277 8.27 20.18 -11.76
CA ALA A 277 7.28 19.23 -12.30
C ALA A 277 6.06 19.95 -12.90
N ARG A 278 5.53 20.95 -12.20
CA ARG A 278 4.37 21.77 -12.65
C ARG A 278 4.67 22.63 -13.88
N SER A 279 5.95 22.90 -14.16
CA SER A 279 6.34 23.57 -15.41
C SER A 279 6.28 22.63 -16.63
N LEU A 280 6.30 21.32 -16.41
CA LEU A 280 6.27 20.29 -17.45
C LEU A 280 4.86 19.72 -17.65
N GLN A 281 4.03 19.70 -16.62
CA GLN A 281 2.66 19.19 -16.67
C GLN A 281 1.81 19.81 -15.56
N ASP A 282 0.51 20.02 -15.77
CA ASP A 282 -0.40 20.39 -14.68
C ASP A 282 -0.53 19.24 -13.67
N LEU A 283 -0.19 19.53 -12.42
CA LEU A 283 -0.17 18.57 -11.30
C LEU A 283 -0.92 19.20 -10.12
N PRO A 284 -2.27 19.15 -10.14
CA PRO A 284 -3.08 19.75 -9.10
C PRO A 284 -2.83 19.06 -7.76
N ALA A 285 -2.72 19.87 -6.71
CA ALA A 285 -2.72 19.37 -5.34
C ALA A 285 -4.08 18.77 -4.99
N TRP A 286 -4.11 17.80 -4.08
CA TRP A 286 -5.38 17.43 -3.45
C TRP A 286 -5.92 18.59 -2.63
N ALA A 287 -7.23 18.85 -2.76
CA ALA A 287 -7.91 19.81 -1.90
C ALA A 287 -8.17 19.20 -0.50
N SER A 288 -8.40 17.90 -0.42
CA SER A 288 -8.60 17.09 0.78
C SER A 288 -8.10 15.67 0.57
N PHE A 289 -7.84 14.91 1.63
CA PHE A 289 -7.46 13.51 1.44
C PHE A 289 -8.61 12.68 0.86
N PRO A 290 -8.35 11.74 -0.08
CA PRO A 290 -9.38 10.84 -0.58
C PRO A 290 -10.00 10.01 0.55
N LEU A 291 -11.33 9.94 0.55
CA LEU A 291 -12.09 9.20 1.56
C LEU A 291 -11.86 7.67 1.43
N PRO A 292 -12.04 6.89 2.51
CA PRO A 292 -12.01 5.44 2.46
C PRO A 292 -13.07 4.85 1.50
N GLN A 293 -12.88 3.57 1.16
CA GLN A 293 -13.83 2.79 0.35
C GLN A 293 -15.27 2.93 0.89
N PRO A 294 -16.27 3.26 0.04
CA PRO A 294 -17.66 3.24 0.46
C PRO A 294 -18.15 1.79 0.69
N GLU A 295 -19.09 1.62 1.63
CA GLU A 295 -19.78 0.35 1.83
C GLU A 295 -20.62 -0.01 0.60
N LEU A 296 -20.49 -1.24 0.08
CA LEU A 296 -21.15 -1.69 -1.15
C LEU A 296 -22.67 -1.53 -1.11
N GLU A 297 -23.29 -1.80 0.04
CA GLU A 297 -24.75 -1.69 0.20
C GLU A 297 -25.24 -0.24 0.28
N ARG A 298 -24.39 0.70 0.69
CA ARG A 298 -24.75 2.12 0.83
C ARG A 298 -24.54 2.90 -0.46
N ASP A 299 -23.42 2.66 -1.14
CA ASP A 299 -23.08 3.29 -2.41
C ASP A 299 -22.42 2.28 -3.35
N ARG A 300 -23.26 1.51 -4.05
CA ARG A 300 -22.80 0.51 -5.01
C ARG A 300 -22.00 1.15 -6.15
N ALA A 301 -22.48 2.26 -6.71
CA ALA A 301 -21.78 2.92 -7.81
C ALA A 301 -20.40 3.46 -7.38
N GLY A 302 -20.31 4.04 -6.17
CA GLY A 302 -19.06 4.46 -5.56
C GLY A 302 -18.10 3.29 -5.32
N PHE A 303 -18.60 2.16 -4.82
CA PHE A 303 -17.80 0.94 -4.65
C PHE A 303 -17.21 0.47 -5.99
N GLY A 304 -18.03 0.46 -7.05
CA GLY A 304 -17.60 0.10 -8.40
C GLY A 304 -16.47 1.00 -8.92
N ARG A 305 -16.61 2.32 -8.76
CA ARG A 305 -15.58 3.32 -9.14
C ARG A 305 -14.30 3.20 -8.30
N TYR A 306 -14.44 2.88 -7.02
CA TYR A 306 -13.31 2.71 -6.10
C TYR A 306 -12.41 1.55 -6.54
N PHE A 307 -13.00 0.39 -6.84
CA PHE A 307 -12.24 -0.79 -7.31
C PHE A 307 -11.74 -0.66 -8.76
N ASP A 308 -12.22 0.32 -9.51
CA ASP A 308 -11.64 0.73 -10.79
C ASP A 308 -10.52 1.77 -10.64
N ASN A 309 -10.24 2.22 -9.41
CA ASN A 309 -9.32 3.31 -9.12
C ASN A 309 -9.53 4.51 -10.06
N HIS A 310 -10.80 4.88 -10.28
CA HIS A 310 -11.21 5.72 -11.42
C HIS A 310 -10.41 7.03 -11.56
N ASP A 311 -10.03 7.67 -10.44
CA ASP A 311 -9.26 8.92 -10.39
C ASP A 311 -7.78 8.73 -9.99
N GLY A 312 -7.30 7.49 -9.92
CA GLY A 312 -5.96 7.13 -9.48
C GLY A 312 -5.71 7.27 -7.97
N SER A 313 -6.72 7.67 -7.19
CA SER A 313 -6.58 8.03 -5.78
C SER A 313 -7.23 7.04 -4.80
N ALA A 314 -7.78 5.92 -5.28
CA ALA A 314 -8.28 4.84 -4.41
C ALA A 314 -7.11 4.10 -3.76
N LEU A 315 -7.32 3.54 -2.55
CA LEU A 315 -6.24 2.85 -1.84
C LEU A 315 -5.96 1.50 -2.50
N PRO A 316 -4.71 1.24 -2.93
CA PRO A 316 -4.36 -0.07 -3.41
C PRO A 316 -4.46 -1.11 -2.30
N PRO A 317 -4.80 -2.36 -2.65
CA PRO A 317 -4.84 -3.45 -1.69
C PRO A 317 -3.57 -3.65 -0.87
N THR A 318 -3.74 -4.21 0.32
CA THR A 318 -2.67 -4.67 1.20
C THR A 318 -1.95 -5.88 0.59
N TRP A 319 -0.72 -6.15 1.06
CA TRP A 319 0.05 -7.33 0.69
C TRP A 319 0.73 -7.93 1.91
N LEU A 320 1.17 -9.19 1.78
CA LEU A 320 1.89 -9.91 2.82
C LEU A 320 3.40 -9.75 2.64
N ALA A 321 4.09 -9.49 3.74
CA ALA A 321 5.54 -9.52 3.81
C ALA A 321 6.00 -10.81 4.48
N GLU A 322 6.49 -11.74 3.67
CA GLU A 322 6.97 -13.04 4.14
C GLU A 322 8.07 -12.86 5.21
N GLY A 323 7.82 -13.42 6.39
CA GLY A 323 8.75 -13.33 7.54
C GLY A 323 8.71 -12.01 8.32
N ASP A 324 7.80 -11.08 8.02
CA ASP A 324 7.61 -9.83 8.79
C ASP A 324 6.12 -9.56 9.07
N GLU A 325 5.58 -10.29 10.06
CA GLU A 325 4.19 -10.14 10.52
C GLU A 325 3.90 -8.73 11.04
N ALA A 326 4.88 -8.10 11.70
CA ALA A 326 4.74 -6.75 12.22
C ALA A 326 4.57 -5.72 11.10
N TYR A 327 5.36 -5.82 10.03
CA TYR A 327 5.19 -4.97 8.85
C TYR A 327 3.87 -5.26 8.12
N THR A 328 3.50 -6.54 7.99
CA THR A 328 2.22 -6.94 7.39
C THR A 328 1.04 -6.33 8.15
N GLN A 329 1.03 -6.41 9.48
CA GLN A 329 -0.03 -5.83 10.31
C GLN A 329 -0.03 -4.30 10.20
N TRP A 330 1.13 -3.65 10.31
CA TRP A 330 1.25 -2.19 10.19
C TRP A 330 0.74 -1.67 8.84
N LEU A 331 1.07 -2.36 7.75
CA LEU A 331 0.61 -2.01 6.40
C LEU A 331 -0.91 -2.22 6.24
N SER A 332 -1.47 -3.24 6.89
CA SER A 332 -2.92 -3.41 6.96
C SER A 332 -3.55 -2.24 7.71
N ASP A 333 -3.07 -1.97 8.93
CA ASP A 333 -3.62 -0.95 9.82
C ASP A 333 -3.59 0.44 9.18
N ILE A 334 -2.49 0.84 8.55
CA ILE A 334 -2.36 2.17 7.92
C ILE A 334 -3.34 2.40 6.77
N LYS A 335 -3.82 1.34 6.12
CA LYS A 335 -4.80 1.40 5.02
C LYS A 335 -6.25 1.27 5.51
N GLN A 336 -6.48 0.97 6.79
CA GLN A 336 -7.84 0.84 7.33
C GLN A 336 -8.61 2.18 7.32
N PRO A 337 -9.95 2.14 7.22
CA PRO A 337 -10.81 3.31 7.38
C PRO A 337 -10.67 3.97 8.75
N GLU A 338 -10.51 3.19 9.82
CA GLU A 338 -10.37 3.73 11.19
C GLU A 338 -9.12 4.61 11.31
N THR A 339 -8.03 4.21 10.67
CA THR A 339 -6.78 5.00 10.64
C THR A 339 -6.93 6.29 9.85
N PHE A 340 -7.78 6.32 8.82
CA PHE A 340 -8.12 7.59 8.16
C PHE A 340 -8.72 8.58 9.14
N HIS A 341 -9.76 8.16 9.87
CA HIS A 341 -10.47 9.01 10.82
C HIS A 341 -9.64 9.34 12.07
N ALA A 342 -8.78 8.42 12.52
CA ALA A 342 -7.97 8.61 13.72
C ALA A 342 -6.69 9.43 13.48
N ASN A 343 -6.14 9.43 12.25
CA ASN A 343 -4.85 10.04 11.94
C ASN A 343 -4.91 11.03 10.77
N PHE A 344 -5.36 10.59 9.59
CA PHE A 344 -5.33 11.44 8.39
C PHE A 344 -6.26 12.65 8.50
N GLU A 345 -7.48 12.48 9.00
CA GLU A 345 -8.39 13.61 9.27
C GLU A 345 -7.86 14.54 10.36
N VAL A 346 -7.16 13.99 11.36
CA VAL A 346 -6.53 14.79 12.42
C VAL A 346 -5.40 15.65 11.84
N TRP A 347 -4.51 15.07 11.02
CA TRP A 347 -3.46 15.84 10.33
C TRP A 347 -4.05 16.86 9.36
N GLU A 348 -5.08 16.49 8.61
CA GLU A 348 -5.76 17.39 7.69
C GLU A 348 -6.38 18.60 8.41
N SER A 349 -6.94 18.38 9.59
CA SER A 349 -7.47 19.45 10.46
C SER A 349 -6.35 20.31 11.06
N ARG A 350 -5.38 19.68 11.73
CA ARG A 350 -4.30 20.40 12.45
C ARG A 350 -3.46 21.25 11.52
N TYR A 351 -3.11 20.74 10.34
CA TYR A 351 -2.27 21.46 9.38
C TYR A 351 -3.02 22.53 8.59
N ARG A 352 -4.30 22.76 8.88
CA ARG A 352 -5.07 23.94 8.44
C ARG A 352 -5.53 24.83 9.59
N ASP A 353 -5.30 24.44 10.85
CA ASP A 353 -5.69 25.23 12.01
C ASP A 353 -4.67 26.36 12.27
N PRO A 354 -5.06 27.64 12.11
CA PRO A 354 -4.16 28.76 12.35
C PRO A 354 -3.65 28.80 13.80
N ARG A 355 -4.43 28.33 14.78
CA ARG A 355 -3.98 28.31 16.18
C ARG A 355 -2.86 27.32 16.35
N TYR A 356 -3.00 26.11 15.79
CA TYR A 356 -1.97 25.10 15.82
C TYR A 356 -0.69 25.56 15.10
N LEU A 357 -0.83 25.94 13.83
CA LEU A 357 0.30 26.29 12.98
C LEU A 357 1.10 27.48 13.51
N SER A 358 0.44 28.47 14.12
CA SER A 358 1.13 29.65 14.68
C SER A 358 2.11 29.32 15.82
N THR A 359 2.07 28.11 16.36
CA THR A 359 2.97 27.70 17.46
C THR A 359 4.27 27.06 16.98
N LEU A 360 4.42 26.80 15.69
CA LEU A 360 5.53 26.05 15.12
C LEU A 360 6.42 26.95 14.27
N THR A 361 7.74 26.85 14.43
CA THR A 361 8.67 27.34 13.41
C THR A 361 8.55 26.49 12.13
N LEU A 362 9.10 26.99 11.01
CA LEU A 362 9.07 26.28 9.74
C LEU A 362 9.81 24.94 9.82
N GLY A 363 10.95 24.90 10.51
CA GLY A 363 11.69 23.66 10.77
C GLY A 363 10.92 22.67 11.64
N GLN A 364 10.22 23.14 12.68
CA GLN A 364 9.37 22.27 13.51
C GLN A 364 8.21 21.70 12.69
N PHE A 365 7.52 22.54 11.92
CA PHE A 365 6.40 22.11 11.10
C PHE A 365 6.85 21.09 10.04
N GLY A 366 7.97 21.34 9.36
CA GLY A 366 8.49 20.43 8.34
C GLY A 366 8.92 19.09 8.92
N SER A 367 9.61 19.10 10.07
CA SER A 367 10.00 17.87 10.76
C SER A 367 8.76 17.08 11.21
N GLU A 368 7.76 17.73 11.79
CA GLU A 368 6.53 17.05 12.23
C GLU A 368 5.76 16.42 11.06
N VAL A 369 5.63 17.13 9.93
CA VAL A 369 4.97 16.61 8.73
C VAL A 369 5.76 15.44 8.14
N GLU A 370 7.08 15.57 8.01
CA GLU A 370 7.94 14.52 7.44
C GLU A 370 7.89 13.21 8.25
N LEU A 371 7.99 13.30 9.57
CA LEU A 371 8.06 12.13 10.46
C LEU A 371 6.70 11.54 10.85
N GLY A 372 5.62 12.31 10.68
CA GLY A 372 4.26 11.88 10.99
C GLY A 372 3.49 11.50 9.73
N LEU A 373 3.08 12.50 8.96
CA LEU A 373 2.14 12.37 7.86
C LEU A 373 2.78 11.84 6.57
N HIS A 374 3.95 12.36 6.20
CA HIS A 374 4.58 12.12 4.90
C HIS A 374 4.85 10.63 4.66
N ASP A 375 5.59 9.97 5.55
CA ASP A 375 5.91 8.54 5.42
C ASP A 375 4.63 7.68 5.33
N TRP A 376 3.57 8.12 6.01
CA TRP A 376 2.28 7.45 6.03
C TRP A 376 1.48 7.66 4.72
N LEU A 377 1.54 8.85 4.11
CA LEU A 377 0.94 9.10 2.79
C LEU A 377 1.54 8.17 1.74
N HIS A 378 2.88 8.03 1.74
CA HIS A 378 3.58 7.13 0.84
C HIS A 378 3.11 5.68 0.98
N MET A 379 3.08 5.14 2.20
CA MET A 379 2.74 3.73 2.40
C MET A 379 1.23 3.44 2.31
N ARG A 380 0.37 4.41 2.64
CA ARG A 380 -1.09 4.27 2.50
C ARG A 380 -1.52 4.14 1.05
N TRP A 381 -0.91 4.91 0.13
CA TRP A 381 -1.21 4.84 -1.30
C TRP A 381 -0.25 3.96 -2.12
N ALA A 382 0.75 3.34 -1.51
CA ALA A 382 1.60 2.38 -2.19
C ALA A 382 0.81 1.15 -2.66
N SER A 383 1.02 0.75 -3.91
CA SER A 383 0.75 -0.61 -4.39
C SER A 383 1.92 -1.52 -4.04
N VAL A 384 1.72 -2.84 -4.18
CA VAL A 384 2.79 -3.81 -3.95
C VAL A 384 3.96 -3.51 -4.91
N PRO A 385 5.20 -3.39 -4.41
CA PRO A 385 6.36 -3.23 -5.28
C PRO A 385 6.53 -4.47 -6.17
N ARG A 386 6.91 -4.26 -7.43
CA ARG A 386 7.08 -5.33 -8.43
C ARG A 386 8.46 -5.25 -9.09
N ASP A 387 9.04 -6.40 -9.44
CA ASP A 387 10.26 -6.42 -10.26
C ASP A 387 9.87 -6.00 -11.70
N PRO A 388 10.44 -4.90 -12.22
CA PRO A 388 10.02 -4.37 -13.52
C PRO A 388 10.29 -5.32 -14.70
N SER A 389 11.15 -6.32 -14.54
CA SER A 389 11.49 -7.26 -15.62
C SER A 389 10.41 -8.29 -15.88
N ASN A 390 9.59 -8.61 -14.87
CA ASN A 390 8.61 -9.71 -14.96
C ASN A 390 7.29 -9.44 -14.23
N GLY A 391 7.16 -8.31 -13.54
CA GLY A 391 5.96 -7.93 -12.78
C GLY A 391 5.74 -8.73 -11.49
N ALA A 392 6.70 -9.57 -11.08
CA ALA A 392 6.56 -10.38 -9.87
C ALA A 392 6.57 -9.49 -8.61
N PRO A 393 5.70 -9.73 -7.63
CA PRO A 393 5.70 -8.97 -6.38
C PRO A 393 7.02 -9.18 -5.61
N VAL A 394 7.56 -8.09 -5.08
CA VAL A 394 8.77 -8.06 -4.24
C VAL A 394 8.47 -7.29 -2.96
N PRO A 395 7.68 -7.85 -2.00
CA PRO A 395 7.11 -7.13 -0.85
C PRO A 395 8.08 -6.29 -0.01
N MET A 396 9.36 -6.66 0.02
CA MET A 396 10.40 -5.94 0.76
C MET A 396 11.08 -4.83 -0.06
N ALA A 397 10.55 -4.56 -1.25
CA ALA A 397 11.06 -3.65 -2.27
C ALA A 397 12.50 -3.97 -2.74
N ARG A 398 13.03 -3.07 -3.58
CA ARG A 398 14.40 -3.09 -4.09
C ARG A 398 15.40 -2.93 -2.93
N ASP A 399 16.56 -3.57 -3.06
CA ASP A 399 17.70 -3.26 -2.20
C ASP A 399 18.19 -1.83 -2.48
N PRO A 400 18.33 -0.93 -1.50
CA PRO A 400 18.73 0.46 -1.73
C PRO A 400 20.03 0.63 -2.54
N ALA A 401 20.94 -0.36 -2.48
CA ALA A 401 22.19 -0.36 -3.23
C ALA A 401 22.16 -1.17 -4.54
N ASP A 402 21.01 -1.76 -4.92
CA ASP A 402 20.82 -2.40 -6.23
C ASP A 402 20.48 -1.34 -7.29
N PHE A 403 21.45 -1.07 -8.16
CA PHE A 403 21.35 -0.12 -9.27
C PHE A 403 21.28 -0.81 -10.63
N ALA A 404 20.76 -2.04 -10.70
CA ALA A 404 20.52 -2.69 -11.98
C ALA A 404 19.57 -1.86 -12.86
N ALA A 405 19.84 -1.83 -14.17
CA ALA A 405 19.12 -1.01 -15.14
C ALA A 405 17.59 -1.22 -15.11
N ARG A 406 17.14 -2.44 -14.77
CA ARG A 406 15.72 -2.78 -14.63
C ARG A 406 14.96 -1.88 -13.64
N TRP A 407 15.63 -1.34 -12.61
CA TRP A 407 14.97 -0.48 -11.63
C TRP A 407 14.74 0.95 -12.12
N PHE A 408 15.42 1.38 -13.18
CA PHE A 408 15.33 2.76 -13.69
C PHE A 408 14.16 2.96 -14.65
N VAL A 409 13.47 1.89 -15.06
CA VAL A 409 12.36 1.94 -16.02
C VAL A 409 11.10 2.61 -15.41
N PRO A 410 10.19 3.16 -16.23
CA PRO A 410 8.98 3.84 -15.75
C PRO A 410 8.07 2.99 -14.87
N GLU A 411 8.03 1.67 -15.09
CA GLU A 411 7.21 0.73 -14.33
C GLU A 411 7.65 0.60 -12.87
N ASN A 412 8.85 1.08 -12.51
CA ASN A 412 9.25 1.23 -11.12
C ASN A 412 8.83 2.60 -10.58
N ASP A 413 7.58 2.69 -10.12
CA ASP A 413 6.92 3.85 -9.51
C ASP A 413 6.47 3.57 -8.06
N PHE A 414 7.18 2.67 -7.36
CA PHE A 414 6.82 2.29 -6.00
C PHE A 414 6.96 3.46 -5.02
N LEU A 415 5.85 3.83 -4.36
CA LEU A 415 5.79 4.94 -3.41
C LEU A 415 6.63 4.73 -2.15
N GLY A 416 6.92 3.48 -1.75
CA GLY A 416 7.66 3.18 -0.52
C GLY A 416 9.19 3.35 -0.61
N ASP A 417 9.75 3.72 -1.77
CA ASP A 417 11.18 3.97 -1.99
C ASP A 417 11.37 5.34 -2.67
N PRO A 418 12.14 6.30 -2.11
CA PRO A 418 12.42 7.58 -2.74
C PRO A 418 13.10 7.45 -4.11
N PHE A 419 13.76 6.33 -4.40
CA PHE A 419 14.28 6.06 -5.74
C PHE A 419 13.19 5.99 -6.83
N SER A 420 11.93 5.73 -6.45
CA SER A 420 10.80 5.57 -7.38
C SER A 420 9.55 6.35 -7.01
N SER A 421 9.42 6.85 -5.79
CA SER A 421 8.17 7.42 -5.30
C SER A 421 7.69 8.62 -6.12
N HIS A 422 8.61 9.49 -6.56
CA HIS A 422 8.34 10.65 -7.40
C HIS A 422 7.81 10.31 -8.81
N VAL A 423 7.95 9.06 -9.25
CA VAL A 423 7.40 8.59 -10.54
C VAL A 423 5.91 8.27 -10.43
N ASN A 424 5.42 7.98 -9.22
CA ASN A 424 4.01 7.72 -9.01
C ASN A 424 3.20 9.02 -9.13
N PRO A 425 2.09 9.06 -9.91
CA PRO A 425 1.31 10.29 -10.04
C PRO A 425 0.72 10.79 -8.71
N VAL A 426 0.36 9.88 -7.78
CA VAL A 426 -0.22 10.25 -6.48
C VAL A 426 0.76 11.01 -5.60
N PHE A 427 2.07 10.80 -5.80
CA PHE A 427 3.13 11.57 -5.16
C PHE A 427 2.87 13.07 -5.28
N TRP A 428 2.60 13.54 -6.49
CA TRP A 428 2.43 14.96 -6.78
C TRP A 428 1.16 15.54 -6.16
N SER A 429 0.11 14.73 -6.06
CA SER A 429 -1.16 15.14 -5.46
C SER A 429 -1.01 15.43 -3.96
N PHE A 430 -0.40 14.52 -3.19
CA PHE A 430 -0.22 14.73 -1.76
C PHE A 430 0.97 15.62 -1.41
N HIS A 431 2.05 15.64 -2.20
CA HIS A 431 3.12 16.63 -2.02
C HIS A 431 2.64 18.03 -2.33
N GLY A 432 1.77 18.20 -3.34
CA GLY A 432 1.06 19.45 -3.57
C GLY A 432 0.19 19.86 -2.38
N TRP A 433 -0.55 18.91 -1.78
CA TRP A 433 -1.34 19.16 -0.57
C TRP A 433 -0.45 19.62 0.59
N ILE A 434 0.72 19.00 0.79
CA ILE A 434 1.70 19.38 1.82
C ILE A 434 2.23 20.80 1.56
N ASP A 435 2.64 21.09 0.32
CA ASP A 435 3.16 22.39 -0.10
C ASP A 435 2.17 23.54 0.13
N ASP A 436 0.88 23.30 -0.10
CA ASP A 436 -0.18 24.29 0.15
C ASP A 436 -0.30 24.63 1.65
N ARG A 437 0.06 23.71 2.56
CA ARG A 437 0.03 23.97 4.01
C ARG A 437 1.07 25.00 4.46
N LEU A 438 2.12 25.24 3.67
CA LEU A 438 3.06 26.34 3.94
C LEU A 438 2.36 27.69 3.87
N GLU A 439 1.38 27.84 2.98
CA GLU A 439 0.60 29.08 2.89
C GLU A 439 -0.41 29.19 4.03
N ASP A 440 -0.97 28.07 4.51
CA ASP A 440 -1.75 28.04 5.75
C ASP A 440 -0.90 28.46 6.96
N TRP A 441 0.32 27.95 7.06
CA TRP A 441 1.28 28.30 8.10
C TRP A 441 1.68 29.78 8.04
N PHE A 442 2.01 30.31 6.86
CA PHE A 442 2.29 31.72 6.68
C PHE A 442 1.10 32.59 7.12
N ARG A 443 -0.12 32.27 6.68
CA ARG A 443 -1.35 32.98 7.09
C ARG A 443 -1.59 32.90 8.60
N ALA A 444 -1.27 31.77 9.22
CA ALA A 444 -1.36 31.59 10.66
C ALA A 444 -0.43 32.55 11.40
N HIS A 445 0.82 32.65 10.98
CA HIS A 445 1.75 33.60 11.61
C HIS A 445 1.42 35.05 11.28
N GLU A 446 0.99 35.40 10.08
CA GLU A 446 0.54 36.78 9.80
C GLU A 446 -0.66 37.18 10.68
N ARG A 447 -1.49 36.21 11.07
CA ARG A 447 -2.61 36.43 11.98
C ARG A 447 -2.19 36.63 13.44
N PHE A 448 -1.27 35.83 13.95
CA PHE A 448 -0.90 35.80 15.39
C PHE A 448 0.40 36.56 15.72
N HIS A 449 1.24 36.79 14.72
CA HIS A 449 2.59 37.35 14.79
C HIS A 449 2.84 38.31 13.59
N PRO A 450 1.99 39.34 13.41
CA PRO A 450 1.96 40.14 12.18
C PRO A 450 3.31 40.82 11.90
N GLY A 451 3.85 40.61 10.70
CA GLY A 451 5.11 41.22 10.25
C GLY A 451 6.38 40.55 10.80
N GLU A 452 6.26 39.49 11.60
CA GLU A 452 7.41 38.70 12.04
C GLU A 452 7.90 37.71 10.97
N LEU A 453 7.12 37.52 9.89
CA LEU A 453 7.54 36.79 8.69
C LEU A 453 7.56 37.69 7.46
N GLN A 454 8.54 37.44 6.61
CA GLN A 454 8.67 38.10 5.33
C GLN A 454 8.81 37.07 4.24
N ARG A 455 8.11 37.29 3.12
CA ARG A 455 8.30 36.48 1.92
C ARG A 455 9.63 36.88 1.26
N GLN A 456 10.31 35.89 0.70
CA GLN A 456 11.56 36.06 -0.01
C GLN A 456 11.61 35.06 -1.18
N GLU A 457 12.27 35.41 -2.28
CA GLU A 457 12.64 34.42 -3.28
C GLU A 457 14.01 33.81 -2.95
N VAL A 458 14.08 32.48 -2.86
CA VAL A 458 15.32 31.73 -2.62
C VAL A 458 15.49 30.74 -3.76
N ASN A 459 16.60 30.84 -4.51
CA ASN A 459 16.86 29.98 -5.69
C ASN A 459 15.69 29.91 -6.70
N GLY A 460 15.01 31.03 -6.97
CA GLY A 460 13.85 31.07 -7.89
C GLY A 460 12.55 30.46 -7.34
N VAL A 461 12.53 30.13 -6.04
CA VAL A 461 11.38 29.57 -5.33
C VAL A 461 10.77 30.62 -4.40
N PRO A 462 9.45 30.90 -4.49
CA PRO A 462 8.75 31.70 -3.51
C PRO A 462 8.83 31.05 -2.12
N TRP A 463 9.45 31.76 -1.20
CA TRP A 463 9.85 31.27 0.11
C TRP A 463 9.72 32.34 1.19
N PHE A 464 10.41 32.15 2.32
CA PHE A 464 10.37 33.00 3.50
C PHE A 464 11.78 33.36 3.96
N ALA A 465 11.95 34.59 4.43
CA ALA A 465 13.22 35.07 4.97
C ALA A 465 13.53 34.44 6.34
N PRO A 466 14.81 34.25 6.70
CA PRO A 466 15.20 33.79 8.03
C PRO A 466 14.72 34.78 9.11
N GLY A 467 14.37 34.26 10.28
CA GLY A 467 13.87 35.07 11.39
C GLY A 467 13.45 34.22 12.58
N ARG A 468 12.55 34.76 13.41
CA ARG A 468 12.04 34.04 14.59
C ARG A 468 11.42 32.68 14.25
N TRP A 469 10.76 32.61 13.09
CA TRP A 469 9.95 31.46 12.69
C TRP A 469 10.56 30.65 11.55
N VAL A 470 11.70 31.07 11.00
CA VAL A 470 12.42 30.41 9.91
C VAL A 470 13.90 30.35 10.30
N GLU A 471 14.37 29.15 10.65
CA GLU A 471 15.65 28.95 11.34
C GLU A 471 16.88 29.14 10.45
N VAL A 472 16.74 28.89 9.15
CA VAL A 472 17.85 28.87 8.19
C VAL A 472 17.44 29.56 6.88
N ASP A 473 18.41 30.20 6.23
CA ASP A 473 18.28 30.86 4.93
C ASP A 473 18.92 30.08 3.78
N ASP A 474 19.52 28.93 4.08
CA ASP A 474 20.28 28.09 3.17
C ASP A 474 19.65 26.69 3.02
N PRO A 475 18.40 26.57 2.51
CA PRO A 475 17.77 25.27 2.35
C PRO A 475 18.55 24.35 1.40
N TRP A 476 18.64 23.07 1.77
CA TRP A 476 19.54 22.10 1.13
C TRP A 476 18.89 21.36 -0.04
N LEU A 477 19.40 21.61 -1.25
CA LEU A 477 19.08 20.88 -2.49
C LEU A 477 20.24 19.96 -2.91
N GLY A 478 20.95 19.35 -1.96
CA GLY A 478 22.14 18.57 -2.26
C GLY A 478 23.34 19.44 -2.68
N PRO A 479 24.27 18.89 -3.49
CA PRO A 479 25.49 19.57 -3.89
C PRO A 479 25.29 20.89 -4.62
N THR A 480 24.14 21.10 -5.28
CA THR A 480 23.82 22.36 -5.97
C THR A 480 23.83 23.58 -5.06
N THR A 481 23.54 23.39 -3.77
CA THR A 481 23.48 24.48 -2.78
C THR A 481 24.61 24.40 -1.75
N HIS A 482 25.11 23.20 -1.43
CA HIS A 482 26.09 22.98 -0.35
C HIS A 482 27.23 22.03 -0.75
N GLY A 483 27.45 21.84 -2.04
CA GLY A 483 28.60 21.11 -2.59
C GLY A 483 29.90 21.88 -2.37
N CYS A 484 31.03 21.16 -2.48
CA CYS A 484 32.36 21.72 -2.22
C CYS A 484 33.19 21.90 -3.50
N SER A 485 32.83 21.31 -4.64
CA SER A 485 33.62 21.39 -5.86
C SER A 485 33.06 22.41 -6.85
N THR A 486 33.98 23.21 -7.40
CA THR A 486 33.76 24.08 -8.56
C THR A 486 34.10 23.37 -9.88
N VAL A 487 34.35 22.06 -9.83
CA VAL A 487 34.78 21.26 -10.99
C VAL A 487 33.54 20.87 -11.80
N PRO A 488 33.50 21.24 -13.11
CA PRO A 488 32.43 20.79 -13.99
C PRO A 488 32.37 19.25 -14.04
N GLY A 489 31.17 18.71 -13.88
CA GLY A 489 30.88 17.29 -14.08
C GLY A 489 31.01 16.87 -15.54
N LEU A 490 30.91 15.57 -15.80
CA LEU A 490 31.01 14.99 -17.14
C LEU A 490 29.88 15.48 -18.08
N ALA A 491 28.77 15.96 -17.53
CA ALA A 491 27.67 16.60 -18.26
C ALA A 491 27.76 18.14 -18.17
N ALA A 492 27.61 18.81 -19.32
CA ALA A 492 27.66 20.27 -19.40
C ALA A 492 26.64 20.94 -18.47
N GLY A 493 27.11 21.87 -17.63
CA GLY A 493 26.29 22.63 -16.68
C GLY A 493 26.00 21.93 -15.34
N LYS A 494 26.56 20.75 -15.08
CA LYS A 494 26.39 20.00 -13.82
C LYS A 494 27.70 19.86 -13.08
N THR A 495 27.65 19.65 -11.76
CA THR A 495 28.85 19.41 -10.94
C THR A 495 29.17 17.91 -10.90
N VAL A 496 30.42 17.54 -10.58
CA VAL A 496 30.85 16.13 -10.44
C VAL A 496 30.03 15.38 -9.37
N GLU A 497 29.55 16.10 -8.36
CA GLU A 497 28.75 15.54 -7.27
C GLU A 497 27.36 15.06 -7.71
N MET A 498 26.81 15.65 -8.78
CA MET A 498 25.53 15.25 -9.39
C MET A 498 25.68 14.13 -10.43
N ASP A 499 26.90 13.61 -10.63
CA ASP A 499 27.12 12.46 -11.50
C ASP A 499 26.48 11.18 -10.92
N PRO A 500 25.76 10.38 -11.72
CA PRO A 500 25.14 9.14 -11.25
C PRO A 500 26.08 8.16 -10.55
N GLU A 501 27.34 8.02 -10.97
CA GLU A 501 28.28 7.13 -10.30
C GLU A 501 28.74 7.69 -8.95
N THR A 502 28.90 9.01 -8.83
CA THR A 502 29.14 9.68 -7.53
C THR A 502 27.98 9.43 -6.57
N MET A 503 26.74 9.59 -7.02
CA MET A 503 25.56 9.35 -6.17
C MET A 503 25.41 7.87 -5.77
N LYS A 504 25.71 6.93 -6.69
CA LYS A 504 25.76 5.49 -6.35
C LYS A 504 26.83 5.20 -5.30
N LEU A 505 28.00 5.83 -5.39
CA LEU A 505 29.06 5.70 -4.38
C LEU A 505 28.59 6.23 -3.03
N ALA A 506 27.96 7.40 -3.00
CA ALA A 506 27.40 7.98 -1.78
C ALA A 506 26.38 7.04 -1.11
N LEU A 507 25.44 6.50 -1.89
CA LEU A 507 24.44 5.54 -1.40
C LEU A 507 25.08 4.26 -0.86
N ARG A 508 26.15 3.76 -1.50
CA ARG A 508 26.92 2.61 -0.98
C ARG A 508 27.65 2.93 0.33
N ILE A 509 28.18 4.15 0.49
CA ILE A 509 28.78 4.61 1.76
C ILE A 509 27.72 4.64 2.86
N THR A 510 26.54 5.19 2.55
CA THR A 510 25.43 5.31 3.50
C THR A 510 24.91 3.95 3.95
N PHE A 511 24.64 3.04 3.01
CA PHE A 511 23.99 1.75 3.31
C PHE A 511 24.92 0.55 3.49
N GLY A 512 26.18 0.64 3.10
CA GLY A 512 27.15 -0.43 3.40
C GLY A 512 27.39 -0.53 4.90
N GLU A 513 27.67 -1.72 5.44
CA GLU A 513 28.11 -1.83 6.84
C GLU A 513 29.57 -1.37 6.99
N GLU A 514 30.04 -1.13 8.22
CA GLU A 514 31.43 -0.72 8.46
C GLU A 514 32.47 -1.80 8.07
N SER A 515 32.13 -3.09 8.23
CA SER A 515 32.93 -4.21 7.74
C SER A 515 33.00 -4.25 6.21
N THR A 516 31.96 -3.72 5.56
CA THR A 516 31.74 -3.70 4.11
C THR A 516 32.53 -2.60 3.41
N LEU A 517 33.01 -1.60 4.17
CA LEU A 517 34.02 -0.63 3.72
C LEU A 517 35.38 -1.29 3.45
N THR A 518 35.70 -2.38 4.16
CA THR A 518 36.94 -3.16 3.94
C THR A 518 36.76 -4.22 2.85
N HIS A 519 35.53 -4.67 2.58
CA HIS A 519 35.15 -5.54 1.45
C HIS A 519 33.63 -5.48 1.26
N LEU A 520 33.12 -4.98 0.12
CA LEU A 520 31.69 -4.79 -0.27
C LEU A 520 30.70 -5.99 -0.14
N LEU A 521 30.75 -6.86 0.89
CA LEU A 521 30.11 -8.18 0.97
C LEU A 521 29.31 -8.48 2.28
N ARG A 522 27.97 -8.53 2.11
CA ARG A 522 26.95 -9.50 2.66
C ARG A 522 26.10 -9.22 3.92
N ARG A 523 24.91 -8.65 3.61
CA ARG A 523 23.49 -8.96 3.98
C ARG A 523 22.94 -8.67 5.40
N VAL A 524 21.99 -7.71 5.43
CA VAL A 524 21.09 -7.29 6.54
C VAL A 524 19.62 -7.30 6.05
N PRO A 525 18.60 -7.51 6.91
CA PRO A 525 17.19 -7.60 6.50
C PRO A 525 16.65 -6.33 5.84
N ARG A 526 15.84 -6.51 4.79
CA ARG A 526 15.38 -5.45 3.87
C ARG A 526 13.99 -4.99 4.27
N ARG A 527 13.80 -3.69 4.50
CA ARG A 527 12.48 -3.03 4.56
C ARG A 527 12.44 -1.86 3.56
N PRO A 528 11.27 -1.56 2.94
CA PRO A 528 11.05 -0.36 2.17
C PRO A 528 11.44 0.90 2.95
N TRP A 529 11.92 1.95 2.26
CA TRP A 529 12.50 3.14 2.88
C TRP A 529 11.61 3.76 3.96
N TYR A 530 10.37 4.12 3.60
CA TYR A 530 9.42 4.79 4.50
C TYR A 530 8.82 3.87 5.57
N ALA A 531 9.11 2.56 5.53
CA ALA A 531 8.70 1.60 6.55
C ALA A 531 9.83 1.23 7.54
N ARG A 532 11.04 1.81 7.41
CA ARG A 532 12.18 1.45 8.28
C ARG A 532 12.04 1.87 9.74
N HIS A 533 11.24 2.89 10.01
CA HIS A 533 11.10 3.51 11.34
C HIS A 533 9.72 3.28 11.98
N LEU A 534 8.99 2.23 11.59
CA LEU A 534 7.66 1.94 12.12
C LEU A 534 7.70 1.71 13.66
N SER A 535 6.76 2.33 14.37
CA SER A 535 6.57 2.21 15.82
C SER A 535 5.16 1.71 16.09
N LEU A 536 5.04 0.53 16.69
CA LEU A 536 3.77 -0.01 17.18
C LEU A 536 3.61 0.44 18.64
N LYS A 537 2.55 1.20 18.94
CA LYS A 537 2.14 1.40 20.34
C LYS A 537 1.45 0.11 20.79
N ALA A 538 2.04 -0.55 21.78
CA ALA A 538 1.43 -1.68 22.48
C ALA A 538 0.19 -1.27 23.27
#